data_AF-A0A553PFM6-F1
#
_entry.id   AF-A0A553PFM6-F1
#
_cell.length_a   1.000
_cell.length_b   1.000
_cell.length_c   1.000
_cell.angle_alpha   90.00
_cell.angle_beta   90.00
_cell.angle_gamma   90.00
#
_symmetry.space_group_name_H-M   'P 1'
#
loop_
_entity.id
_entity.type
_entity.pdbx_description
1 polymer ?
#
loop_
_entity_poly.entity_id
_entity_poly.type
_entity_poly.pdbx_seq_one_letter_code
_entity_poly.pdbx_strand_id
1 'polypeptide(L)'
;MPKNTQGTALIYFKRFFLRNCILQYEPKDVLVTAAFLACKVEEFNVSIDQFVANIQGNKERAIHTILSNELLLIRELRFHLTIHNPYRSVEGFLIDLKVNFPELADPQTLREPIERFLSEAALTNACFIYSPSQIALAAVIQSAMKSGSHVDSYVTNRLLGPEYHFDISQIVDVINGIRYMAKRASDLPDASTVRGILEKMAHDKEQIEQLKSSRQRYL
;
A
#
# COMPACT_ATOMS: atom_id res chain seq x y z
N MET A 1 9.76 -5.33 10.51
CA MET A 1 9.28 -3.98 10.15
C MET A 1 7.80 -3.87 10.45
N PRO A 2 7.32 -2.83 11.16
CA PRO A 2 5.90 -2.65 11.49
C PRO A 2 5.00 -2.53 10.24
N LYS A 3 3.71 -2.86 10.37
CA LYS A 3 2.75 -2.83 9.25
C LYS A 3 2.50 -1.42 8.72
N ASN A 4 2.41 -0.42 9.61
CA ASN A 4 2.31 0.99 9.21
C ASN A 4 3.50 1.39 8.31
N THR A 5 4.73 1.04 8.71
CA THR A 5 5.94 1.31 7.93
C THR A 5 5.92 0.63 6.56
N GLN A 6 5.44 -0.62 6.49
CA GLN A 6 5.26 -1.33 5.22
C GLN A 6 4.23 -0.63 4.31
N GLY A 7 3.09 -0.21 4.87
CA GLY A 7 2.04 0.51 4.14
C GLY A 7 2.53 1.87 3.61
N THR A 8 3.25 2.63 4.43
CA THR A 8 3.88 3.90 4.05
C THR A 8 4.88 3.71 2.91
N ALA A 9 5.77 2.72 3.01
CA ALA A 9 6.72 2.39 1.95
C ALA A 9 6.03 2.03 0.62
N LEU A 10 4.97 1.23 0.67
CA LEU A 10 4.21 0.82 -0.50
C LEU A 10 3.49 2.00 -1.16
N ILE A 11 2.92 2.92 -0.37
CA ILE A 11 2.28 4.13 -0.89
C ILE A 11 3.31 5.07 -1.52
N TYR A 12 4.51 5.22 -0.93
CA TYR A 12 5.60 5.96 -1.56
C TYR A 12 6.00 5.38 -2.91
N PHE A 13 6.18 4.06 -2.97
CA PHE A 13 6.52 3.36 -4.20
C PHE A 13 5.46 3.60 -5.30
N LYS A 14 4.18 3.44 -4.96
CA LYS A 14 3.08 3.70 -5.91
C LYS A 14 3.04 5.18 -6.34
N ARG A 15 3.19 6.13 -5.41
CA ARG A 15 3.19 7.57 -5.71
C ARG A 15 4.34 7.97 -6.62
N PHE A 16 5.52 7.38 -6.44
CA PHE A 16 6.68 7.63 -7.28
C PHE A 16 6.40 7.22 -8.74
N PHE A 17 5.93 5.98 -8.96
CA PHE A 17 5.67 5.46 -10.30
C PHE A 17 4.36 5.94 -10.94
N LEU A 18 3.51 6.68 -10.22
CA LEU A 18 2.42 7.44 -10.85
C LEU A 18 2.91 8.61 -11.70
N ARG A 19 4.12 9.12 -11.44
CA ARG A 19 4.70 10.29 -12.13
C ARG A 19 5.98 9.99 -12.87
N ASN A 20 6.67 8.92 -12.50
CA ASN A 20 7.96 8.56 -13.04
C ASN A 20 7.89 7.30 -13.90
N CYS A 21 8.65 7.30 -14.99
CA CYS A 21 8.70 6.15 -15.88
C CYS A 21 9.57 5.04 -15.31
N ILE A 22 9.08 3.81 -15.40
CA ILE A 22 9.78 2.59 -14.97
C ILE A 22 11.05 2.29 -15.80
N LEU A 23 11.14 2.85 -17.00
CA LEU A 23 12.34 2.77 -17.84
C LEU A 23 13.46 3.70 -17.35
N GLN A 24 13.13 4.76 -16.60
CA GLN A 24 14.11 5.72 -16.11
C GLN A 24 14.71 5.30 -14.76
N TYR A 25 13.92 4.64 -13.91
CA TYR A 25 14.33 4.28 -12.55
C TYR A 25 14.17 2.79 -12.31
N GLU A 26 15.13 2.18 -11.62
CA GLU A 26 15.06 0.77 -11.29
C GLU A 26 14.05 0.53 -10.14
N PRO A 27 12.98 -0.27 -10.35
CA PRO A 27 11.94 -0.45 -9.33
C PRO A 27 12.48 -1.02 -8.02
N LYS A 28 13.47 -1.92 -8.07
CA LYS A 28 14.10 -2.48 -6.87
C LYS A 28 14.77 -1.40 -6.03
N ASP A 29 15.51 -0.51 -6.68
CA ASP A 29 16.23 0.57 -6.01
C ASP A 29 15.27 1.59 -5.39
N VAL A 30 14.20 1.94 -6.12
CA VAL A 30 13.14 2.82 -5.61
C VAL A 30 12.40 2.18 -4.42
N LEU A 31 12.08 0.89 -4.50
CA LEU A 31 11.37 0.17 -3.43
C LEU A 31 12.18 0.13 -2.14
N VAL A 32 13.47 -0.19 -2.25
CA VAL A 32 14.39 -0.24 -1.09
C VAL A 32 14.55 1.16 -0.48
N THR A 33 14.70 2.18 -1.32
CA THR A 33 14.78 3.58 -0.88
C THR A 33 13.48 4.02 -0.18
N ALA A 34 12.33 3.65 -0.72
CA ALA A 34 11.02 3.95 -0.14
C ALA A 34 10.81 3.24 1.21
N ALA A 35 11.25 2.00 1.34
CA ALA A 35 11.21 1.28 2.61
C ALA A 35 12.11 1.94 3.66
N PHE A 36 13.34 2.34 3.30
CA PHE A 36 14.23 3.04 4.23
C PHE A 36 13.69 4.42 4.63
N LEU A 37 13.15 5.19 3.67
CA LEU A 37 12.52 6.48 3.95
C LEU A 37 11.30 6.33 4.87
N ALA A 38 10.47 5.29 4.65
CA ALA A 38 9.33 5.00 5.52
C ALA A 38 9.76 4.66 6.95
N CYS A 39 10.87 3.93 7.15
CA CYS A 39 11.41 3.68 8.48
C CYS A 39 11.72 4.99 9.22
N LYS A 40 12.31 5.96 8.53
CA LYS A 40 12.62 7.28 9.12
C LYS A 40 11.37 8.09 9.44
N VAL A 41 10.40 8.12 8.54
CA VAL A 41 9.18 8.93 8.70
C VAL A 41 8.24 8.36 9.77
N GLU A 42 8.17 7.03 9.90
CA GLU A 42 7.36 6.34 10.91
C GLU A 42 8.12 6.11 12.22
N GLU A 43 9.28 6.76 12.41
CA GLU A 43 10.12 6.68 13.61
C GLU A 43 10.53 5.23 13.98
N PHE A 44 10.60 4.34 12.99
CA PHE A 44 11.13 3.00 13.15
C PHE A 44 12.67 3.05 13.08
N ASN A 45 13.28 3.25 14.24
CA ASN A 45 14.72 3.48 14.38
C ASN A 45 15.55 2.25 13.97
N VAL A 46 16.06 2.27 12.74
CA VAL A 46 16.96 1.26 12.17
C VAL A 46 18.08 1.97 11.43
N SER A 47 19.33 1.63 11.73
CA SER A 47 20.49 2.16 11.00
C SER A 47 20.52 1.65 9.56
N ILE A 48 21.17 2.39 8.66
CA ILE A 48 21.28 1.96 7.26
C ILE A 48 21.99 0.61 7.13
N ASP A 49 23.02 0.36 7.94
CA ASP A 49 23.76 -0.91 7.95
C ASP A 49 22.87 -2.09 8.37
N GLN A 50 22.06 -1.92 9.42
CA GLN A 50 21.07 -2.93 9.84
C GLN A 50 19.98 -3.14 8.81
N PHE A 51 19.57 -2.08 8.12
CA PHE A 51 18.56 -2.16 7.08
C PHE A 51 19.07 -2.97 5.88
N VAL A 52 20.24 -2.62 5.35
CA VAL A 52 20.83 -3.32 4.19
C VAL A 52 21.32 -4.72 4.52
N ALA A 53 21.54 -5.06 5.80
CA ALA A 53 21.85 -6.42 6.22
C ALA A 53 20.74 -7.43 5.84
N ASN A 54 19.50 -6.96 5.69
CA ASN A 54 18.36 -7.78 5.25
C ASN A 54 18.21 -7.88 3.73
N ILE A 55 19.04 -7.16 2.97
CA ILE A 55 19.00 -7.12 1.50
C ILE A 55 20.01 -8.13 0.96
N GLN A 56 19.57 -8.94 0.00
CA GLN A 56 20.44 -9.87 -0.72
C GLN A 56 21.29 -9.11 -1.75
N GLY A 57 22.58 -9.41 -1.83
CA GLY A 57 23.50 -8.85 -2.83
C GLY A 57 24.54 -7.90 -2.25
N ASN A 58 24.99 -6.95 -3.08
CA ASN A 58 26.05 -6.01 -2.71
C ASN A 58 25.50 -4.89 -1.81
N LYS A 59 25.85 -4.96 -0.52
CA LYS A 59 25.41 -4.02 0.52
C LYS A 59 25.92 -2.61 0.30
N GLU A 60 27.18 -2.44 -0.11
CA GLU A 60 27.78 -1.11 -0.34
C GLU A 60 27.05 -0.38 -1.47
N ARG A 61 26.75 -1.09 -2.56
CA ARG A 61 25.94 -0.56 -3.65
C ARG A 61 24.55 -0.16 -3.16
N ALA A 62 23.89 -1.01 -2.35
CA ALA A 62 22.57 -0.70 -1.82
C ALA A 62 22.58 0.56 -0.94
N ILE A 63 23.57 0.71 -0.06
CA ILE A 63 23.74 1.93 0.77
C ILE A 63 23.88 3.15 -0.12
N HIS A 64 24.80 3.12 -1.09
CA HIS A 64 25.03 4.24 -2.00
C HIS A 64 23.76 4.62 -2.77
N THR A 65 23.06 3.62 -3.33
CA THR A 65 21.80 3.83 -4.06
C THR A 65 20.70 4.43 -3.19
N ILE A 66 20.53 3.93 -1.95
CA ILE A 66 19.52 4.45 -1.03
C ILE A 66 19.80 5.92 -0.73
N LEU A 67 21.04 6.25 -0.37
CA LEU A 67 21.44 7.62 -0.02
C LEU A 67 21.34 8.57 -1.22
N SER A 68 21.73 8.13 -2.43
CA SER A 68 21.64 8.95 -3.63
C SER A 68 20.20 9.23 -4.04
N ASN A 69 19.31 8.25 -3.89
CA ASN A 69 17.92 8.34 -4.34
C ASN A 69 16.98 8.93 -3.28
N GLU A 70 17.43 9.08 -2.03
CA GLU A 70 16.56 9.55 -0.94
C GLU A 70 15.96 10.93 -1.23
N LEU A 71 16.79 11.93 -1.53
CA LEU A 71 16.32 13.27 -1.81
C LEU A 71 15.46 13.32 -3.07
N LEU A 72 15.81 12.52 -4.08
CA LEU A 72 15.01 12.36 -5.29
C LEU A 72 13.61 11.84 -4.95
N LEU A 73 13.51 10.78 -4.15
CA LEU A 73 12.23 10.21 -3.75
C LEU A 73 11.38 11.24 -2.99
N ILE A 74 11.95 11.96 -2.03
CA ILE A 74 11.24 13.01 -1.27
C ILE A 74 10.68 14.10 -2.20
N ARG A 75 11.48 14.52 -3.19
CA ARG A 75 11.05 15.52 -4.19
C ARG A 75 9.91 15.01 -5.06
N GLU A 76 9.98 13.78 -5.54
CA GLU A 76 8.92 13.17 -6.38
C GLU A 76 7.61 12.96 -5.61
N LEU A 77 7.72 12.72 -4.29
CA LEU A 77 6.59 12.69 -3.35
C LEU A 77 6.05 14.09 -3.01
N ARG A 78 6.63 15.16 -3.55
CA ARG A 78 6.30 16.57 -3.24
C ARG A 78 6.35 16.89 -1.75
N PHE A 79 7.28 16.27 -1.02
CA PHE A 79 7.44 16.45 0.43
C PHE A 79 6.19 16.06 1.24
N HIS A 80 5.21 15.35 0.66
CA HIS A 80 4.06 14.81 1.36
C HIS A 80 4.39 13.43 1.94
N LEU A 81 5.16 13.44 3.02
CA LEU A 81 5.68 12.24 3.68
C LEU A 81 4.67 11.59 4.64
N THR A 82 3.76 12.35 5.24
CA THR A 82 2.76 11.76 6.15
C THR A 82 1.77 10.91 5.38
N ILE A 83 1.75 9.61 5.68
CA ILE A 83 0.81 8.64 5.11
C ILE A 83 -0.13 8.13 6.20
N HIS A 84 -1.43 8.21 5.94
CA HIS A 84 -2.44 7.64 6.83
C HIS A 84 -2.76 6.21 6.38
N ASN A 85 -2.35 5.23 7.18
CA ASN A 85 -2.61 3.81 6.91
C ASN A 85 -3.93 3.35 7.57
N PRO A 86 -4.63 2.34 7.00
CA PRO A 86 -5.94 1.89 7.50
C PRO A 86 -5.86 1.15 8.85
N TYR A 87 -4.67 0.69 9.27
CA TYR A 87 -4.50 -0.12 10.47
C TYR A 87 -5.00 0.59 11.75
N ARG A 88 -4.77 1.90 11.87
CA ARG A 88 -5.27 2.67 13.03
C ARG A 88 -6.79 2.73 13.06
N SER A 89 -7.43 2.90 11.90
CA SER A 89 -8.90 2.92 11.80
C SER A 89 -9.49 1.54 12.10
N VAL A 90 -8.82 0.46 11.71
CA VAL A 90 -9.23 -0.91 12.07
C VAL A 90 -9.25 -1.10 13.58
N GLU A 91 -8.23 -0.66 14.31
CA GLU A 91 -8.24 -0.76 15.78
C GLU A 91 -9.42 0.00 16.39
N GLY A 92 -9.72 1.19 15.87
CA GLY A 92 -10.90 1.96 16.29
C GLY A 92 -12.20 1.19 16.09
N PHE A 93 -12.41 0.60 14.91
CA PHE A 93 -13.60 -0.21 14.63
C PHE A 93 -13.68 -1.48 15.47
N LEU A 94 -12.55 -2.16 15.71
CA LEU A 94 -12.53 -3.37 16.55
C LEU A 94 -12.88 -3.05 18.01
N ILE A 95 -12.39 -1.92 18.55
CA ILE A 95 -12.75 -1.44 19.88
C ILE A 95 -14.25 -1.11 19.93
N ASP A 96 -14.74 -0.40 18.93
CA ASP A 96 -16.14 0.01 18.86
C ASP A 96 -17.09 -1.20 18.76
N LEU A 97 -16.76 -2.20 17.93
CA LEU A 97 -17.49 -3.46 17.86
C LEU A 97 -17.49 -4.20 19.20
N LYS A 98 -16.35 -4.23 19.91
CA LYS A 98 -16.26 -4.89 21.22
C LYS A 98 -17.18 -4.25 22.26
N VAL A 99 -17.36 -2.93 22.21
CA VAL A 99 -18.19 -2.19 23.18
C VAL A 99 -19.67 -2.23 22.77
N ASN A 100 -19.96 -2.04 21.48
CA ASN A 100 -21.30 -1.74 20.99
C ASN A 100 -21.98 -2.90 20.27
N PHE A 101 -21.28 -4.02 20.03
CA PHE A 101 -21.83 -5.20 19.34
C PHE A 101 -21.49 -6.51 20.07
N PRO A 102 -22.11 -6.75 21.25
CA PRO A 102 -21.82 -7.90 22.10
C PRO A 102 -22.26 -9.26 21.51
N GLU A 103 -23.07 -9.26 20.45
CA GLU A 103 -23.45 -10.46 19.70
C GLU A 103 -22.26 -11.10 18.96
N LEU A 104 -21.21 -10.32 18.67
CA LEU A 104 -19.97 -10.84 18.12
C LEU A 104 -19.12 -11.42 19.26
N ALA A 105 -19.04 -12.76 19.31
CA ALA A 105 -18.39 -13.48 20.41
C ALA A 105 -16.96 -12.99 20.71
N ASP A 106 -16.10 -12.91 19.69
CA ASP A 106 -14.74 -12.36 19.83
C ASP A 106 -14.31 -11.58 18.58
N PRO A 107 -14.23 -10.23 18.67
CA PRO A 107 -13.70 -9.39 17.59
C PRO A 107 -12.26 -9.71 17.17
N GLN A 108 -11.48 -10.38 18.03
CA GLN A 108 -10.09 -10.75 17.69
C GLN A 108 -10.03 -11.77 16.55
N THR A 109 -11.06 -12.62 16.41
CA THR A 109 -11.17 -13.60 15.31
C THR A 109 -11.20 -12.93 13.93
N LEU A 110 -11.61 -11.66 13.87
CA LEU A 110 -11.68 -10.90 12.63
C LEU A 110 -10.31 -10.37 12.19
N ARG A 111 -9.29 -10.35 13.07
CA ARG A 111 -7.99 -9.74 12.76
C ARG A 111 -7.31 -10.38 11.55
N GLU A 112 -7.17 -11.70 11.53
CA GLU A 112 -6.50 -12.38 10.41
C GLU A 112 -7.25 -12.17 9.08
N PRO A 113 -8.59 -12.35 9.00
CA PRO A 113 -9.35 -12.00 7.80
C PRO A 113 -9.20 -10.54 7.38
N ILE A 114 -9.19 -9.59 8.32
CA ILE A 114 -9.04 -8.15 8.05
C ILE A 114 -7.66 -7.88 7.46
N GLU A 115 -6.61 -8.44 8.06
CA GLU A 115 -5.23 -8.26 7.61
C GLU A 115 -5.01 -8.82 6.21
N ARG A 116 -5.62 -9.97 5.90
CA ARG A 116 -5.62 -10.54 4.55
C ARG A 116 -6.28 -9.59 3.56
N PHE A 117 -7.47 -9.10 3.87
CA PHE A 117 -8.19 -8.15 3.01
C PHE A 117 -7.41 -6.83 2.82
N LEU A 118 -6.81 -6.29 3.87
CA LEU A 118 -5.99 -5.08 3.77
C LEU A 118 -4.76 -5.29 2.89
N SER A 119 -4.15 -6.47 2.95
CA SER A 119 -3.01 -6.83 2.10
C SER A 119 -3.43 -6.91 0.63
N GLU A 120 -4.57 -7.53 0.34
CA GLU A 120 -5.17 -7.56 -1.00
C GLU A 120 -5.48 -6.14 -1.50
N ALA A 121 -6.17 -5.33 -0.69
CA ALA A 121 -6.52 -3.96 -1.03
C ALA A 121 -5.28 -3.09 -1.28
N ALA A 122 -4.20 -3.27 -0.52
CA ALA A 122 -2.94 -2.56 -0.70
C ALA A 122 -2.29 -2.82 -2.06
N LEU A 123 -2.47 -4.02 -2.65
CA LEU A 123 -1.94 -4.32 -3.99
C LEU A 123 -2.65 -3.53 -5.09
N THR A 124 -3.86 -3.02 -4.82
CA THR A 124 -4.67 -2.26 -5.78
C THR A 124 -4.46 -0.73 -5.68
N ASN A 125 -5.23 0.04 -6.46
CA ASN A 125 -5.25 1.50 -6.37
C ASN A 125 -6.19 2.05 -5.28
N ALA A 126 -6.75 1.18 -4.41
CA ALA A 126 -7.73 1.59 -3.40
C ALA A 126 -7.19 2.72 -2.49
N CYS A 127 -5.90 2.68 -2.14
CA CYS A 127 -5.23 3.71 -1.33
C CYS A 127 -5.18 5.12 -1.97
N PHE A 128 -5.48 5.25 -3.26
CA PHE A 128 -5.56 6.54 -3.96
C PHE A 128 -6.98 7.04 -4.16
N ILE A 129 -7.97 6.16 -4.07
CA ILE A 129 -9.37 6.46 -4.39
C ILE A 129 -10.18 6.64 -3.10
N TYR A 130 -9.86 5.86 -2.07
CA TYR A 130 -10.64 5.80 -0.84
C TYR A 130 -9.82 6.21 0.39
N SER A 131 -10.50 6.77 1.38
CA SER A 131 -9.87 7.12 2.65
C SER A 131 -9.48 5.87 3.46
N PRO A 132 -8.48 5.96 4.35
CA PRO A 132 -8.06 4.83 5.18
C PRO A 132 -9.18 4.26 6.04
N SER A 133 -10.09 5.11 6.53
CA SER A 133 -11.26 4.68 7.32
C SER A 133 -12.29 3.93 6.48
N GLN A 134 -12.52 4.32 5.22
CA GLN A 134 -13.40 3.58 4.31
C GLN A 134 -12.81 2.20 3.97
N ILE A 135 -11.49 2.12 3.72
CA ILE A 135 -10.79 0.86 3.48
C ILE A 135 -10.86 -0.05 4.71
N ALA A 136 -10.63 0.50 5.90
CA ALA A 136 -10.74 -0.23 7.16
C ALA A 136 -12.17 -0.74 7.41
N LEU A 137 -13.19 0.09 7.18
CA LEU A 137 -14.59 -0.30 7.32
C LEU A 137 -14.96 -1.43 6.36
N ALA A 138 -14.56 -1.31 5.08
CA ALA A 138 -14.78 -2.36 4.09
C ALA A 138 -14.12 -3.68 4.50
N ALA A 139 -12.91 -3.63 5.06
CA ALA A 139 -12.21 -4.80 5.58
C ALA A 139 -12.97 -5.45 6.73
N VAL A 140 -13.38 -4.68 7.74
CA VAL A 140 -14.12 -5.17 8.91
C VAL A 140 -15.44 -5.83 8.49
N ILE A 141 -16.23 -5.18 7.65
CA ILE A 141 -17.52 -5.72 7.20
C ILE A 141 -17.30 -6.99 6.38
N GLN A 142 -16.35 -7.00 5.44
CA GLN A 142 -16.07 -8.17 4.62
C GLN A 142 -15.61 -9.37 5.46
N SER A 143 -14.79 -9.12 6.46
CA SER A 143 -14.30 -10.13 7.39
C SER A 143 -15.41 -10.67 8.27
N ALA A 144 -16.27 -9.82 8.82
CA ALA A 144 -17.40 -10.26 9.63
C ALA A 144 -18.39 -11.10 8.81
N MET A 145 -18.69 -10.69 7.58
CA MET A 145 -19.53 -11.46 6.65
C MET A 145 -18.95 -12.86 6.38
N LYS A 146 -17.63 -12.99 6.20
CA LYS A 146 -16.96 -14.29 6.01
C LYS A 146 -17.02 -15.17 7.26
N SER A 147 -17.02 -14.57 8.45
CA SER A 147 -17.16 -15.26 9.73
C SER A 147 -18.61 -15.61 10.10
N GLY A 148 -19.58 -15.30 9.23
CA GLY A 148 -21.00 -15.59 9.46
C GLY A 148 -21.73 -14.55 10.33
N SER A 149 -21.11 -13.40 10.61
CA SER A 149 -21.72 -12.31 11.37
C SER A 149 -22.08 -11.14 10.44
N HIS A 150 -23.36 -10.76 10.44
CA HIS A 150 -23.85 -9.60 9.67
C HIS A 150 -23.77 -8.33 10.52
N VAL A 151 -22.83 -7.45 10.17
CA VAL A 151 -22.56 -6.19 10.89
C VAL A 151 -23.36 -5.02 10.28
N ASP A 152 -24.35 -5.32 9.43
CA ASP A 152 -25.16 -4.32 8.72
C ASP A 152 -26.00 -3.44 9.68
N SER A 153 -26.47 -4.03 10.78
CA SER A 153 -27.19 -3.31 11.84
C SER A 153 -26.30 -2.32 12.59
N TYR A 154 -25.00 -2.63 12.75
CA TYR A 154 -24.02 -1.73 13.35
C TYR A 154 -23.76 -0.52 12.44
N VAL A 155 -23.59 -0.74 11.14
CA VAL A 155 -23.31 0.35 10.19
C VAL A 155 -24.49 1.31 10.10
N THR A 156 -25.71 0.78 9.98
CA THR A 156 -26.93 1.58 9.77
C THR A 156 -27.41 2.27 11.05
N ASN A 157 -27.50 1.54 12.17
CA ASN A 157 -28.14 2.07 13.38
C ASN A 157 -27.18 2.83 14.30
N ARG A 158 -25.87 2.57 14.25
CA ARG A 158 -24.90 3.08 15.22
C ARG A 158 -23.81 3.95 14.59
N LEU A 159 -23.14 3.46 13.56
CA LEU A 159 -21.99 4.16 12.98
C LEU A 159 -22.40 5.45 12.27
N LEU A 160 -23.49 5.39 11.50
CA LEU A 160 -24.04 6.54 10.77
C LEU A 160 -25.25 7.14 11.50
N GLY A 161 -26.03 6.29 12.19
CA GLY A 161 -27.27 6.68 12.82
C GLY A 161 -28.44 6.79 11.82
N PRO A 162 -29.69 6.76 12.32
CA PRO A 162 -30.89 6.73 11.48
C PRO A 162 -31.14 8.02 10.69
N GLU A 163 -30.50 9.13 11.06
CA GLU A 163 -30.74 10.45 10.43
C GLU A 163 -30.01 10.62 9.07
N TYR A 164 -29.05 9.74 8.74
CA TYR A 164 -28.14 9.89 7.60
C TYR A 164 -28.41 8.93 6.44
N HIS A 165 -29.68 8.61 6.17
CA HIS A 165 -30.07 7.60 5.17
C HIS A 165 -29.50 7.83 3.75
N PHE A 166 -29.30 9.07 3.31
CA PHE A 166 -28.69 9.38 2.00
C PHE A 166 -27.21 8.97 1.93
N ASP A 167 -26.49 9.05 3.04
CA ASP A 167 -25.06 8.72 3.11
C ASP A 167 -24.82 7.20 3.15
N ILE A 168 -25.81 6.42 3.59
CA ILE A 168 -25.72 4.96 3.65
C ILE A 168 -25.54 4.36 2.25
N SER A 169 -26.31 4.82 1.25
CA SER A 169 -26.20 4.31 -0.12
C SER A 169 -24.80 4.56 -0.69
N GLN A 170 -24.26 5.76 -0.51
CA GLN A 170 -22.92 6.11 -0.97
C GLN A 170 -21.84 5.28 -0.28
N ILE A 171 -21.99 5.02 1.02
CA ILE A 171 -21.06 4.18 1.78
C ILE A 171 -21.11 2.73 1.30
N VAL A 172 -22.30 2.21 1.02
CA VAL A 172 -22.46 0.87 0.44
C VAL A 172 -21.76 0.79 -0.92
N ASP A 173 -21.92 1.80 -1.77
CA ASP A 173 -21.25 1.87 -3.07
C ASP A 173 -19.72 1.91 -2.93
N VAL A 174 -19.21 2.73 -2.01
CA VAL A 174 -17.77 2.81 -1.68
C VAL A 174 -17.25 1.45 -1.20
N ILE A 175 -17.95 0.80 -0.27
CA ILE A 175 -17.57 -0.51 0.26
C ILE A 175 -17.55 -1.56 -0.87
N ASN A 176 -18.58 -1.58 -1.72
CA ASN A 176 -18.66 -2.49 -2.86
C ASN A 176 -17.54 -2.23 -3.87
N GLY A 177 -17.19 -0.97 -4.12
CA GLY A 177 -16.05 -0.59 -4.94
C GLY A 177 -14.72 -1.11 -4.39
N ILE A 178 -14.47 -0.94 -3.09
CA ILE A 178 -13.26 -1.45 -2.42
C ILE A 178 -13.20 -2.99 -2.48
N ARG A 179 -14.33 -3.67 -2.21
CA ARG A 179 -14.43 -5.14 -2.31
C ARG A 179 -14.13 -5.64 -3.72
N TYR A 180 -14.69 -4.98 -4.73
CA TYR A 180 -14.44 -5.31 -6.13
C TYR A 180 -12.95 -5.19 -6.48
N MET A 181 -12.30 -4.10 -6.04
CA MET A 181 -10.86 -3.93 -6.25
C MET A 181 -10.06 -5.02 -5.53
N ALA A 182 -10.30 -5.24 -4.23
CA ALA A 182 -9.59 -6.24 -3.44
C ALA A 182 -9.72 -7.65 -4.03
N LYS A 183 -10.91 -8.01 -4.54
CA LYS A 183 -11.12 -9.31 -5.20
C LYS A 183 -10.25 -9.48 -6.45
N ARG A 184 -9.95 -8.40 -7.18
CA ARG A 184 -9.07 -8.43 -8.36
C ARG A 184 -7.58 -8.44 -8.00
N ALA A 185 -7.22 -8.32 -6.73
CA ALA A 185 -5.83 -8.48 -6.30
C ALA A 185 -5.30 -9.90 -6.55
N SER A 186 -6.18 -10.90 -6.73
CA SER A 186 -5.77 -12.25 -7.16
C SER A 186 -5.34 -12.31 -8.63
N ASP A 187 -5.68 -11.32 -9.46
CA ASP A 187 -5.39 -11.29 -10.90
C ASP A 187 -3.94 -10.82 -11.20
N LEU A 188 -3.02 -10.99 -10.24
CA LEU A 188 -1.63 -10.57 -10.41
C LEU A 188 -0.94 -11.42 -11.48
N PRO A 189 -0.06 -10.82 -12.29
CA PRO A 189 0.65 -11.53 -13.35
C PRO A 189 1.57 -12.60 -12.76
N ASP A 190 1.60 -13.76 -13.42
CA ASP A 190 2.50 -14.86 -13.06
C ASP A 190 3.96 -14.45 -13.12
N ALA A 191 4.80 -15.13 -12.34
CA ALA A 191 6.23 -14.85 -12.28
C ALA A 191 6.94 -14.96 -13.64
N SER A 192 6.45 -15.83 -14.54
CA SER A 192 6.93 -15.95 -15.93
C SER A 192 6.63 -14.70 -16.75
N THR A 193 5.39 -14.20 -16.69
CA THR A 193 4.97 -12.97 -17.36
C THR A 193 5.76 -11.77 -16.85
N VAL A 194 5.92 -11.66 -15.52
CA VAL A 194 6.73 -10.58 -14.91
C VAL A 194 8.18 -10.66 -15.40
N ARG A 195 8.78 -11.85 -15.45
CA ARG A 195 10.15 -12.03 -15.94
C ARG A 195 10.30 -11.59 -17.40
N GLY A 196 9.37 -11.99 -18.27
CA GLY A 196 9.38 -11.57 -19.67
C GLY A 196 9.22 -10.06 -19.86
N ILE A 197 8.45 -9.38 -19.00
CA ILE A 197 8.34 -7.92 -18.99
C ILE A 197 9.67 -7.28 -18.54
N LEU A 198 10.30 -7.81 -17.48
CA LEU A 198 11.58 -7.30 -16.99
C LEU A 198 12.71 -7.45 -18.02
N GLU A 199 12.75 -8.56 -18.76
CA GLU A 199 13.72 -8.78 -19.85
C GLU A 199 13.52 -7.76 -20.98
N LYS A 200 12.28 -7.52 -21.40
CA LYS A 200 11.97 -6.48 -22.40
C LYS A 200 12.37 -5.09 -21.91
N MET A 201 12.05 -4.77 -20.66
CA MET A 201 12.44 -3.48 -20.06
C MET A 201 13.96 -3.29 -20.01
N ALA A 202 14.72 -4.35 -19.72
CA ALA A 202 16.18 -4.28 -19.72
C ALA A 202 16.72 -3.97 -21.13
N HIS A 203 16.17 -4.63 -22.15
CA HIS A 203 16.52 -4.35 -23.54
C HIS A 203 16.19 -2.91 -23.96
N ASP A 204 14.99 -2.42 -23.63
CA ASP A 204 14.58 -1.05 -23.96
C ASP A 204 15.45 0.01 -23.26
N LYS A 205 15.88 -0.26 -22.01
CA LYS A 205 16.80 0.62 -21.27
C LYS A 205 18.15 0.74 -21.97
N GLU A 206 18.72 -0.37 -22.43
CA GLU A 206 20.00 -0.36 -23.18
C GLU A 206 19.90 0.45 -24.47
N GLN A 207 18.81 0.28 -25.23
CA GLN A 207 18.59 1.05 -26.46
C GLN A 207 18.49 2.56 -26.19
N ILE A 208 17.77 2.95 -25.14
CA ILE A 208 17.64 4.36 -24.74
C ILE A 208 19.01 4.95 -24.37
N GLU A 209 19.86 4.19 -23.67
CA GLU A 209 21.19 4.64 -23.27
C GLU A 209 22.15 4.78 -24.47
N GLN A 210 22.06 3.87 -25.43
CA GLN A 210 22.78 3.96 -26.71
C GLN A 210 22.35 5.21 -27.52
N LEU A 211 21.05 5.51 -27.56
CA LEU A 211 20.54 6.71 -28.24
C LEU A 211 21.02 8.00 -27.57
N LYS A 212 21.02 8.06 -26.23
CA LYS A 212 21.56 9.20 -25.48
C LYS A 212 23.04 9.42 -25.77
N SER A 213 23.83 8.34 -25.75
CA SER A 213 25.27 8.36 -26.04
C SER A 213 25.60 8.72 -27.48
N SER A 214 24.71 8.39 -28.42
CA SER A 214 24.85 8.79 -29.82
C SER A 214 24.53 10.28 -30.01
N ARG A 215 23.50 10.78 -29.34
CA ARG A 215 23.09 12.19 -29.42
C ARG A 215 24.08 13.16 -28.78
N GLN A 216 24.78 12.74 -27.72
CA GLN A 216 25.89 13.49 -27.11
C GLN A 216 27.16 13.56 -27.99
N ARG A 217 27.31 12.67 -28.98
CA ARG A 217 28.45 12.71 -29.92
C ARG A 217 28.27 13.71 -31.07
N TYR A 218 27.08 14.27 -31.23
CA TYR A 218 26.75 15.26 -32.28
C TYR A 218 26.54 16.69 -31.72
N LEU A 219 26.83 16.91 -30.43
CA LEU A 219 26.88 18.20 -29.75
C LEU A 219 28.32 18.45 -29.28
#